data_AF-A0A316TE69-F1
#
_entry.id   AF-A0A316TE69-F1
#
_cell.length_a   1.000
_cell.length_b   1.000
_cell.length_c   1.000
_cell.angle_alpha   90.00
_cell.angle_beta   90.00
_cell.angle_gamma   90.00
#
_symmetry.space_group_name_H-M   'P 1'
#
loop_
_entity.id
_entity.type
_entity.pdbx_description
1 polymer ?
#
loop_
_entity_poly.entity_id
_entity_poly.type
_entity_poly.pdbx_seq_one_letter_code
_entity_poly.pdbx_strand_id
1 'polypeptide(L)'
;LVVVGKVYRQNHPMEERMAEKLAIKYEREKSKHRGKRIIACTVVGSIFLLFFIVSHLAATQLINHQTTSIQPPSITGNLHFSDVHTALSDKGFETANIATTYWFYDEHKLTNVVAGVKGETTFEFYEYSDGETTDGVYNRISYDIAPELEFDQRAEHETELPGGGKQFAITQNGVYSLVLYQNNTVIYACSSDHPDEIQDILVSLGYLTENTAG
;
A
#
# COMPACT_ATOMS: atom_id res chain seq x y z
N LEU A 1 68.80 -16.63 21.70
CA LEU A 1 67.80 -16.32 20.64
C LEU A 1 68.40 -15.55 19.45
N VAL A 2 69.11 -14.43 19.65
CA VAL A 2 69.69 -13.63 18.54
C VAL A 2 70.73 -14.40 17.69
N VAL A 3 71.55 -15.25 18.32
CA VAL A 3 72.59 -16.05 17.61
C VAL A 3 71.96 -17.15 16.73
N VAL A 4 70.87 -17.78 17.19
CA VAL A 4 70.16 -18.84 16.45
C VAL A 4 69.46 -18.27 15.20
N GLY A 5 68.88 -17.07 15.29
CA GLY A 5 68.28 -16.39 14.14
C GLY A 5 69.31 -15.96 13.08
N LYS A 6 70.56 -15.67 13.48
CA LYS A 6 71.64 -15.28 12.56
C LYS A 6 72.19 -16.47 11.77
N VAL A 7 72.31 -17.64 12.41
CA VAL A 7 72.73 -18.90 11.76
C VAL A 7 71.63 -19.44 10.84
N TYR A 8 70.35 -19.34 11.24
CA TYR A 8 69.21 -19.73 10.41
C TYR A 8 69.12 -18.91 9.11
N ARG A 9 69.30 -17.58 9.20
CA ARG A 9 69.34 -16.67 8.04
C ARG A 9 70.47 -16.96 7.05
N GLN A 10 71.61 -17.45 7.54
CA GLN A 10 72.77 -17.72 6.69
C GLN A 10 72.59 -19.00 5.85
N ASN A 11 71.81 -19.96 6.34
CA ASN A 11 71.59 -21.26 5.69
C ASN A 11 70.35 -21.33 4.78
N HIS A 12 69.45 -20.33 4.83
CA HIS A 12 68.23 -20.30 4.02
C HIS A 12 68.00 -18.99 3.22
N PRO A 13 69.01 -18.47 2.48
CA PRO A 13 68.91 -17.17 1.79
C PRO A 13 67.90 -17.14 0.62
N MET A 14 67.56 -18.31 0.07
CA MET A 14 66.59 -18.43 -1.01
C MET A 14 65.14 -18.24 -0.53
N GLU A 15 64.87 -18.59 0.72
CA GLU A 15 63.52 -18.57 1.30
C GLU A 15 63.07 -17.12 1.59
N GLU A 16 63.98 -16.27 2.08
CA GLU A 16 63.72 -14.85 2.32
C GLU A 16 63.53 -14.08 0.99
N ARG A 17 64.34 -14.36 -0.04
CA ARG A 17 64.16 -13.77 -1.38
C ARG A 17 62.86 -14.23 -2.06
N MET A 18 62.44 -15.46 -1.80
CA MET A 18 61.18 -15.98 -2.34
C MET A 18 59.99 -15.37 -1.60
N ALA A 19 60.07 -15.21 -0.28
CA ALA A 19 59.07 -14.54 0.55
C ALA A 19 58.94 -13.05 0.20
N GLU A 20 60.05 -12.34 -0.01
CA GLU A 20 60.06 -10.94 -0.44
C GLU A 20 59.45 -10.79 -1.85
N LYS A 21 59.80 -11.67 -2.80
CA LYS A 21 59.17 -11.70 -4.13
C LYS A 21 57.68 -12.02 -4.06
N LEU A 22 57.25 -12.88 -3.12
CA LEU A 22 55.83 -13.18 -2.91
C LEU A 22 55.10 -11.96 -2.32
N ALA A 23 55.68 -11.29 -1.33
CA ALA A 23 55.12 -10.10 -0.71
C ALA A 23 54.96 -8.94 -1.71
N ILE A 24 55.98 -8.71 -2.57
CA ILE A 24 55.93 -7.71 -3.63
C ILE A 24 54.86 -8.07 -4.68
N LYS A 25 54.72 -9.34 -5.06
CA LYS A 25 53.64 -9.79 -5.95
C LYS A 25 52.26 -9.56 -5.32
N TYR A 26 52.10 -9.89 -4.04
CA TYR A 26 50.84 -9.74 -3.33
C TYR A 26 50.41 -8.27 -3.20
N GLU A 27 51.33 -7.36 -2.86
CA GLU A 27 51.04 -5.91 -2.79
C GLU A 27 50.70 -5.32 -4.18
N ARG A 28 51.37 -5.79 -5.24
CA ARG A 28 51.09 -5.37 -6.62
C ARG A 28 49.72 -5.86 -7.12
N GLU A 29 49.27 -7.06 -6.73
CA GLU A 29 47.93 -7.54 -7.06
C GLU A 29 46.83 -6.82 -6.26
N LYS A 30 47.05 -6.61 -4.96
CA LYS A 30 46.11 -5.90 -4.07
C LYS A 30 45.80 -4.48 -4.55
N SER A 31 46.81 -3.73 -5.00
CA SER A 31 46.63 -2.38 -5.56
C SER A 31 45.84 -2.37 -6.89
N LYS A 32 46.05 -3.38 -7.75
CA LYS A 32 45.34 -3.54 -9.03
C LYS A 32 43.84 -3.83 -8.83
N HIS A 33 43.47 -4.59 -7.80
CA HIS A 33 42.07 -4.89 -7.48
C HIS A 33 41.33 -3.73 -6.79
N ARG A 34 42.02 -2.89 -5.99
CA ARG A 34 41.41 -1.70 -5.37
C ARG A 34 40.96 -0.67 -6.41
N GLY A 35 41.78 -0.40 -7.43
CA GLY A 35 41.42 0.53 -8.51
C GLY A 35 40.19 0.10 -9.32
N LYS A 36 40.10 -1.20 -9.66
CA LYS A 36 38.95 -1.76 -10.39
C LYS A 36 37.64 -1.71 -9.60
N ARG A 37 37.69 -1.92 -8.28
CA ARG A 37 36.50 -1.82 -7.41
C ARG A 37 35.99 -0.37 -7.31
N ILE A 38 36.88 0.61 -7.24
CA ILE A 38 36.48 2.04 -7.19
C ILE A 38 35.80 2.44 -8.50
N ILE A 39 36.34 2.05 -9.66
CA ILE A 39 35.77 2.36 -10.98
C ILE A 39 34.41 1.68 -11.19
N ALA A 40 34.25 0.43 -10.73
CA ALA A 40 32.96 -0.27 -10.84
C ALA A 40 31.88 0.38 -9.97
N CYS A 41 32.22 0.82 -8.74
CA CYS A 41 31.28 1.49 -7.85
C CYS A 41 30.85 2.87 -8.38
N THR A 42 31.73 3.64 -9.03
CA THR A 42 31.35 4.93 -9.63
C THR A 42 30.42 4.76 -10.84
N VAL A 43 30.66 3.78 -11.71
CA VAL A 43 29.81 3.54 -12.88
C VAL A 43 28.41 3.07 -12.44
N VAL A 44 28.33 2.07 -11.55
CA VAL A 44 27.03 1.57 -11.07
C VAL A 44 26.29 2.65 -10.27
N GLY A 45 26.99 3.39 -9.40
CA GLY A 45 26.41 4.50 -8.64
C GLY A 45 25.83 5.60 -9.54
N SER A 46 26.51 5.96 -10.63
CA SER A 46 26.02 6.98 -11.57
C SER A 46 24.74 6.56 -12.30
N ILE A 47 24.57 5.27 -12.60
CA ILE A 47 23.37 4.74 -13.26
C ILE A 47 22.18 4.80 -12.29
N PHE A 48 22.35 4.34 -11.05
CA PHE A 48 21.30 4.43 -10.04
C PHE A 48 20.89 5.87 -9.73
N LEU A 49 21.85 6.80 -9.69
CA LEU A 49 21.58 8.21 -9.44
C LEU A 49 20.84 8.88 -10.61
N LEU A 50 21.14 8.49 -11.86
CA LEU A 50 20.38 8.90 -13.05
C LEU A 50 18.93 8.38 -13.00
N PHE A 51 18.72 7.11 -12.66
CA PHE A 51 17.37 6.56 -12.46
C PHE A 51 16.61 7.33 -11.38
N PHE A 52 17.26 7.64 -10.26
CA PHE A 52 16.65 8.37 -9.15
C PHE A 52 16.21 9.79 -9.57
N ILE A 53 17.04 10.51 -10.34
CA ILE A 53 16.71 11.85 -10.85
C ILE A 53 15.56 11.79 -11.86
N VAL A 54 15.57 10.85 -12.81
CA VAL A 54 14.49 10.72 -13.80
C VAL A 54 13.16 10.36 -13.13
N SER A 55 13.17 9.46 -12.13
CA SER A 55 11.98 9.10 -11.36
C SER A 55 11.42 10.29 -10.56
N HIS A 56 12.27 11.13 -9.96
CA HIS A 56 11.78 12.32 -9.25
C HIS A 56 11.28 13.41 -10.21
N LEU A 57 11.89 13.57 -11.38
CA LEU A 57 11.45 14.55 -12.37
C LEU A 57 10.08 14.18 -12.99
N ALA A 58 9.81 12.89 -13.17
CA ALA A 58 8.48 12.39 -13.56
C ALA A 58 7.42 12.61 -12.47
N ALA A 59 7.78 12.45 -11.19
CA ALA A 59 6.87 12.73 -10.07
C ALA A 59 6.52 14.22 -9.94
N THR A 60 7.45 15.13 -10.26
CA THR A 60 7.18 16.58 -10.22
C THR A 60 6.29 17.08 -11.37
N GLN A 61 6.16 16.34 -12.47
CA GLN A 61 5.22 16.69 -13.55
C GLN A 61 3.78 16.25 -13.25
N LEU A 62 3.58 15.32 -12.30
CA LEU A 62 2.24 14.93 -11.85
C LEU A 62 1.65 15.93 -10.84
N ILE A 63 2.48 16.66 -10.09
CA ILE A 63 2.03 17.63 -9.09
C ILE A 63 1.60 18.97 -9.73
N ASN A 64 2.12 19.33 -10.91
CA ASN A 64 1.83 20.60 -11.57
C ASN A 64 0.63 20.57 -12.54
N HIS A 65 -0.07 19.45 -12.68
CA HIS A 65 -1.33 19.37 -13.45
C HIS A 65 -2.59 19.51 -12.58
N GLN A 66 -2.49 20.13 -11.40
CA GLN A 66 -3.64 20.79 -10.76
C GLN A 66 -4.04 22.02 -11.58
N THR A 67 -4.62 21.75 -12.74
CA THR A 67 -5.36 22.73 -13.50
C THR A 67 -6.72 22.83 -12.84
N THR A 68 -6.96 23.98 -12.22
CA THR A 68 -8.26 24.42 -11.72
C THR A 68 -9.30 24.32 -12.84
N SER A 69 -10.03 23.20 -12.91
CA SER A 69 -11.26 23.10 -13.70
C SER A 69 -12.41 23.49 -12.78
N ILE A 70 -12.83 24.75 -12.86
CA ILE A 70 -14.14 25.15 -12.37
C ILE A 70 -15.14 24.59 -13.40
N GLN A 71 -15.62 23.38 -13.15
CA GLN A 71 -16.71 22.77 -13.91
C GLN A 71 -17.99 22.87 -13.07
N PRO A 72 -19.15 23.21 -13.66
CA PRO A 72 -20.41 23.30 -12.92
C PRO A 72 -20.81 21.92 -12.37
N PRO A 73 -21.59 21.86 -11.28
CA PRO A 73 -21.89 20.61 -10.59
C PRO A 73 -22.71 19.68 -11.49
N SER A 74 -22.08 18.61 -11.96
CA SER A 74 -22.74 17.46 -12.56
C SER A 74 -23.20 16.52 -11.43
N ILE A 75 -24.50 16.22 -11.40
CA ILE A 75 -25.18 15.38 -10.38
C ILE A 75 -24.83 13.87 -10.53
N THR A 76 -23.70 13.56 -11.16
CA THR A 76 -23.08 12.22 -11.22
C THR A 76 -21.57 12.43 -11.12
N GLY A 77 -21.12 12.87 -9.95
CA GLY A 77 -19.70 13.07 -9.65
C GLY A 77 -19.03 11.74 -9.36
N ASN A 78 -17.97 11.41 -10.09
CA ASN A 78 -17.07 10.33 -9.68
C ASN A 78 -16.51 10.68 -8.31
N LEU A 79 -16.97 9.99 -7.26
CA LEU A 79 -16.43 10.12 -5.92
C LEU A 79 -14.93 9.85 -5.97
N HIS A 80 -14.12 10.82 -5.55
CA HIS A 80 -12.67 10.65 -5.55
C HIS A 80 -12.18 10.17 -4.18
N PHE A 81 -11.13 9.35 -4.13
CA PHE A 81 -10.59 8.82 -2.87
C PHE A 81 -10.23 9.93 -1.85
N SER A 82 -9.88 11.13 -2.33
CA SER A 82 -9.62 12.29 -1.46
C SER A 82 -10.87 12.76 -0.71
N ASP A 83 -12.04 12.60 -1.30
CA ASP A 83 -13.31 12.98 -0.69
C ASP A 83 -13.63 12.05 0.48
N VAL A 84 -13.35 10.75 0.31
CA VAL A 84 -13.44 9.75 1.38
C VAL A 84 -12.48 10.08 2.52
N HIS A 85 -11.20 10.33 2.21
CA HIS A 85 -10.22 10.70 3.22
C HIS A 85 -10.65 11.96 4.00
N THR A 86 -11.18 12.97 3.29
CA THR A 86 -11.67 14.22 3.89
C THR A 86 -12.88 13.96 4.79
N ALA A 87 -13.88 13.21 4.33
CA ALA A 87 -15.06 12.88 5.11
C ALA A 87 -14.72 12.15 6.42
N LEU A 88 -13.78 11.20 6.36
CA LEU A 88 -13.29 10.50 7.55
C LEU A 88 -12.54 11.44 8.49
N SER A 89 -11.62 12.25 7.96
CA SER A 89 -10.83 13.20 8.75
C SER A 89 -11.71 14.25 9.44
N ASP A 90 -12.70 14.80 8.73
CA ASP A 90 -13.63 15.81 9.25
C ASP A 90 -14.51 15.25 10.37
N LYS A 91 -14.79 13.94 10.35
CA LYS A 91 -15.50 13.22 11.43
C LYS A 91 -14.58 12.74 12.56
N GLY A 92 -13.28 13.00 12.47
CA GLY A 92 -12.31 12.71 13.52
C GLY A 92 -11.78 11.28 13.51
N PHE A 93 -11.83 10.58 12.38
CA PHE A 93 -11.17 9.30 12.21
C PHE A 93 -9.66 9.49 12.07
N GLU A 94 -8.88 8.58 12.66
CA GLU A 94 -7.46 8.46 12.36
C GLU A 94 -7.30 7.75 11.02
N THR A 95 -6.63 8.37 10.05
CA THR A 95 -6.49 7.85 8.68
C THR A 95 -5.04 7.49 8.31
N ALA A 96 -4.07 7.81 9.18
CA ALA A 96 -2.66 7.61 8.90
C ALA A 96 -2.21 6.18 9.27
N ASN A 97 -1.61 5.47 8.32
CA ASN A 97 -1.03 4.13 8.52
C ASN A 97 -2.02 3.09 9.08
N ILE A 98 -3.30 3.21 8.74
CA ILE A 98 -4.33 2.25 9.13
C ILE A 98 -4.16 0.97 8.32
N ALA A 99 -4.14 -0.17 9.00
CA ALA A 99 -4.17 -1.48 8.37
C ALA A 99 -5.56 -1.73 7.78
N THR A 100 -5.61 -2.32 6.59
CA THR A 100 -6.86 -2.64 5.90
C THR A 100 -7.08 -4.14 5.82
N THR A 101 -8.34 -4.56 5.85
CA THR A 101 -8.72 -5.96 6.02
C THR A 101 -8.63 -6.75 4.72
N TYR A 102 -9.08 -6.18 3.60
CA TYR A 102 -9.35 -6.92 2.35
C TYR A 102 -8.55 -6.42 1.13
N TRP A 103 -7.50 -5.60 1.33
CA TRP A 103 -6.69 -5.03 0.24
C TRP A 103 -6.07 -6.07 -0.70
N PHE A 104 -5.89 -7.31 -0.24
CA PHE A 104 -5.27 -8.38 -1.02
C PHE A 104 -6.23 -9.01 -2.06
N TYR A 105 -7.52 -8.72 -2.00
CA TYR A 105 -8.45 -9.17 -3.03
C TYR A 105 -8.23 -8.40 -4.32
N ASP A 106 -7.85 -9.13 -5.38
CA ASP A 106 -7.59 -8.58 -6.71
C ASP A 106 -6.64 -7.37 -6.70
N GLU A 107 -5.62 -7.41 -5.83
CA GLU A 107 -4.65 -6.32 -5.57
C GLU A 107 -4.06 -5.70 -6.85
N HIS A 108 -3.79 -6.52 -7.86
CA HIS A 108 -3.27 -6.06 -9.16
C HIS A 108 -4.18 -5.07 -9.91
N LYS A 109 -5.46 -4.97 -9.53
CA LYS A 109 -6.46 -4.04 -10.06
C LYS A 109 -6.82 -2.93 -9.06
N LEU A 110 -6.32 -3.01 -7.83
CA LEU A 110 -6.60 -2.04 -6.78
C LEU A 110 -5.85 -0.74 -7.08
N THR A 111 -6.58 0.36 -7.26
CA THR A 111 -6.03 1.65 -7.65
C THR A 111 -5.85 2.57 -6.45
N ASN A 112 -6.81 2.59 -5.52
CA ASN A 112 -6.76 3.41 -4.32
C ASN A 112 -7.31 2.65 -3.11
N VAL A 113 -6.73 2.96 -1.94
CA VAL A 113 -7.19 2.47 -0.65
C VAL A 113 -7.21 3.63 0.34
N VAL A 114 -8.31 3.78 1.06
CA VAL A 114 -8.45 4.73 2.15
C VAL A 114 -9.06 4.00 3.33
N ALA A 115 -8.53 4.21 4.54
CA ALA A 115 -9.12 3.65 5.74
C ALA A 115 -9.08 4.65 6.87
N GLY A 116 -10.02 4.50 7.80
CA GLY A 116 -10.10 5.29 9.02
C GLY A 116 -10.58 4.45 10.18
N VAL A 117 -10.04 4.72 11.37
CA VAL A 117 -10.51 4.14 12.63
C VAL A 117 -10.88 5.25 13.61
N LYS A 118 -11.98 5.06 14.32
CA LYS A 118 -12.42 5.93 15.42
C LYS A 118 -13.11 5.08 16.49
N GLY A 119 -12.47 4.93 17.65
CA GLY A 119 -12.97 4.01 18.68
C GLY A 119 -13.04 2.58 18.14
N GLU A 120 -14.20 1.93 18.27
CA GLU A 120 -14.45 0.59 17.73
C GLU A 120 -15.07 0.62 16.32
N THR A 121 -15.08 1.78 15.66
CA THR A 121 -15.58 1.96 14.30
C THR A 121 -14.43 1.96 13.30
N THR A 122 -14.51 1.07 12.30
CA THR A 122 -13.58 0.97 11.17
C THR A 122 -14.33 1.27 9.87
N PHE A 123 -13.70 2.02 8.99
CA PHE A 123 -14.19 2.31 7.64
C PHE A 123 -13.06 2.12 6.64
N GLU A 124 -13.28 1.30 5.62
CA GLU A 124 -12.32 0.97 4.58
C GLU A 124 -12.96 1.17 3.20
N PHE A 125 -12.25 1.86 2.33
CA PHE A 125 -12.61 2.14 0.95
C PHE A 125 -11.57 1.55 0.02
N TYR A 126 -12.05 0.85 -0.99
CA TYR A 126 -11.27 0.20 -2.03
C TYR A 126 -11.77 0.64 -3.39
N GLU A 127 -10.87 1.18 -4.21
CA GLU A 127 -11.17 1.52 -5.59
C GLU A 127 -10.39 0.58 -6.52
N TYR A 128 -11.08 0.09 -7.55
CA TYR A 128 -10.53 -0.82 -8.54
C TYR A 128 -10.50 -0.16 -9.93
N SER A 129 -9.72 -0.76 -10.83
CA SER A 129 -9.62 -0.32 -12.23
C SER A 129 -10.89 -0.58 -13.05
N ASP A 130 -11.77 -1.47 -12.59
CA ASP A 130 -13.01 -1.84 -13.28
C ASP A 130 -14.13 -2.23 -12.27
N GLY A 131 -15.38 -2.15 -12.73
CA GLY A 131 -16.55 -2.52 -11.93
C GLY A 131 -16.94 -4.01 -12.00
N GLU A 132 -16.29 -4.82 -12.84
CA GLU A 132 -16.51 -6.27 -12.83
C GLU A 132 -15.88 -6.90 -11.58
N THR A 133 -14.74 -6.35 -11.17
CA THR A 133 -14.00 -6.81 -9.98
C THR A 133 -14.78 -6.55 -8.69
N THR A 134 -15.53 -5.45 -8.62
CA THR A 134 -16.17 -5.02 -7.37
C THR A 134 -17.28 -5.96 -6.91
N ASP A 135 -18.07 -6.54 -7.82
CA ASP A 135 -19.06 -7.56 -7.45
C ASP A 135 -18.39 -8.81 -6.85
N GLY A 136 -17.29 -9.28 -7.47
CA GLY A 136 -16.52 -10.42 -6.96
C GLY A 136 -15.93 -10.18 -5.57
N VAL A 137 -15.32 -9.01 -5.36
CA VAL A 137 -14.75 -8.59 -4.07
C VAL A 137 -15.84 -8.44 -3.02
N TYR A 138 -16.94 -7.75 -3.35
CA TYR A 138 -18.11 -7.59 -2.49
C TYR A 138 -18.63 -8.93 -2.00
N ASN A 139 -18.82 -9.89 -2.90
CA ASN A 139 -19.37 -11.19 -2.54
C ASN A 139 -18.42 -11.91 -1.57
N ARG A 140 -17.11 -11.91 -1.83
CA ARG A 140 -16.11 -12.51 -0.92
C ARG A 140 -16.13 -11.91 0.48
N ILE A 141 -16.17 -10.57 0.58
CA ILE A 141 -16.26 -9.87 1.86
C ILE A 141 -17.58 -10.21 2.57
N SER A 142 -18.70 -10.24 1.86
CA SER A 142 -19.98 -10.64 2.44
C SER A 142 -19.92 -12.04 3.04
N TYR A 143 -19.34 -13.02 2.33
CA TYR A 143 -19.13 -14.37 2.86
C TYR A 143 -18.24 -14.39 4.09
N ASP A 144 -17.19 -13.56 4.15
CA ASP A 144 -16.30 -13.47 5.32
C ASP A 144 -16.98 -12.84 6.54
N ILE A 145 -17.83 -11.81 6.33
CA ILE A 145 -18.59 -11.16 7.41
C ILE A 145 -19.54 -12.16 8.11
N ALA A 146 -20.17 -13.05 7.35
CA ALA A 146 -21.20 -13.95 7.87
C ALA A 146 -21.08 -15.35 7.22
N PRO A 147 -20.07 -16.15 7.58
CA PRO A 147 -19.78 -17.42 6.90
C PRO A 147 -20.87 -18.48 7.08
N GLU A 148 -21.68 -18.35 8.13
CA GLU A 148 -22.77 -19.29 8.46
C GLU A 148 -24.05 -19.07 7.64
N LEU A 149 -24.15 -17.95 6.92
CA LEU A 149 -25.32 -17.66 6.10
C LEU A 149 -25.21 -18.33 4.72
N GLU A 150 -26.22 -19.13 4.42
CA GLU A 150 -26.46 -19.66 3.07
C GLU A 150 -26.82 -18.54 2.09
N PHE A 151 -26.70 -18.84 0.79
CA PHE A 151 -26.92 -17.85 -0.28
C PHE A 151 -28.28 -17.14 -0.18
N ASP A 152 -29.37 -17.89 0.01
CA ASP A 152 -30.73 -17.32 0.07
C ASP A 152 -30.94 -16.46 1.32
N GLN A 153 -30.32 -16.83 2.45
CA GLN A 153 -30.40 -16.07 3.69
C GLN A 153 -29.61 -14.77 3.61
N ARG A 154 -28.46 -14.78 2.93
CA ARG A 154 -27.64 -13.59 2.70
C ARG A 154 -28.40 -12.53 1.91
N ALA A 155 -29.21 -12.94 0.93
CA ALA A 155 -30.03 -12.03 0.13
C ALA A 155 -31.05 -11.25 0.99
N GLU A 156 -31.49 -11.77 2.13
CA GLU A 156 -32.40 -11.06 3.06
C GLU A 156 -31.72 -9.86 3.75
N HIS A 157 -30.39 -9.82 3.73
CA HIS A 157 -29.56 -8.73 4.27
C HIS A 157 -29.00 -7.81 3.17
N GLU A 158 -29.34 -8.08 1.91
CA GLU A 158 -28.92 -7.25 0.78
C GLU A 158 -29.94 -6.14 0.49
N THR A 159 -29.45 -4.96 0.10
CA THR A 159 -30.27 -3.83 -0.34
C THR A 159 -29.65 -3.19 -1.57
N GLU A 160 -30.45 -2.97 -2.61
CA GLU A 160 -30.05 -2.28 -3.83
C GLU A 160 -29.80 -0.79 -3.56
N LEU A 161 -28.72 -0.25 -4.13
CA LEU A 161 -28.34 1.16 -3.96
C LEU A 161 -28.98 2.06 -5.02
N PRO A 162 -29.31 3.32 -4.72
CA PRO A 162 -29.92 4.26 -5.67
C PRO A 162 -29.11 4.50 -6.95
N GLY A 163 -27.77 4.44 -6.87
CA GLY A 163 -26.84 4.59 -8.00
C GLY A 163 -26.44 3.28 -8.67
N GLY A 164 -27.11 2.17 -8.32
CA GLY A 164 -26.73 0.82 -8.72
C GLY A 164 -25.68 0.19 -7.79
N GLY A 165 -25.57 -1.13 -7.88
CA GLY A 165 -24.82 -1.94 -6.91
C GLY A 165 -25.68 -2.25 -5.67
N LYS A 166 -25.07 -2.92 -4.69
CA LYS A 166 -25.77 -3.42 -3.51
C LYS A 166 -24.94 -3.31 -2.25
N GLN A 167 -25.64 -3.30 -1.13
CA GLN A 167 -25.11 -3.34 0.21
C GLN A 167 -25.56 -4.63 0.89
N PHE A 168 -24.65 -5.28 1.61
CA PHE A 168 -24.96 -6.30 2.61
C PHE A 168 -24.65 -5.70 3.98
N ALA A 169 -25.60 -5.77 4.90
CA ALA A 169 -25.41 -5.29 6.27
C ALA A 169 -26.04 -6.23 7.29
N ILE A 170 -25.31 -6.51 8.37
CA ILE A 170 -25.76 -7.42 9.43
C ILE A 170 -25.15 -7.03 10.78
N THR A 171 -25.90 -7.27 11.85
CA THR A 171 -25.40 -7.18 13.22
C THR A 171 -25.28 -8.57 13.83
N GLN A 172 -24.06 -8.97 14.19
CA GLN A 172 -23.77 -10.24 14.85
C GLN A 172 -22.95 -10.00 16.11
N ASN A 173 -23.34 -10.63 17.23
CA ASN A 173 -22.65 -10.51 18.51
C ASN A 173 -22.41 -9.05 18.97
N GLY A 174 -23.31 -8.14 18.60
CA GLY A 174 -23.20 -6.71 18.94
C GLY A 174 -22.29 -5.89 18.02
N VAL A 175 -21.74 -6.48 16.96
CA VAL A 175 -20.96 -5.78 15.94
C VAL A 175 -21.81 -5.64 14.68
N TYR A 176 -22.05 -4.40 14.26
CA TYR A 176 -22.60 -4.07 12.95
C TYR A 176 -21.48 -4.14 11.92
N SER A 177 -21.68 -4.91 10.86
CA SER A 177 -20.76 -5.03 9.73
C SER A 177 -21.51 -4.77 8.44
N LEU A 178 -20.86 -4.05 7.54
CA LEU A 178 -21.40 -3.66 6.24
C LEU A 178 -20.33 -3.86 5.17
N VAL A 179 -20.76 -4.36 4.02
CA VAL A 179 -20.02 -4.20 2.76
C VAL A 179 -20.98 -3.68 1.70
N LEU A 180 -20.52 -2.75 0.86
CA LEU A 180 -21.25 -2.35 -0.32
C LEU A 180 -20.32 -2.19 -1.52
N TYR A 181 -20.88 -2.27 -2.72
CA TYR A 181 -20.18 -1.85 -3.92
C TYR A 181 -21.07 -0.96 -4.78
N GLN A 182 -20.42 -0.05 -5.48
CA GLN A 182 -21.04 0.75 -6.53
C GLN A 182 -19.96 1.20 -7.50
N ASN A 183 -20.24 1.08 -8.80
CA ASN A 183 -19.27 1.32 -9.87
C ASN A 183 -17.99 0.50 -9.64
N ASN A 184 -16.84 1.17 -9.56
CA ASN A 184 -15.52 0.60 -9.34
C ASN A 184 -15.06 0.67 -7.86
N THR A 185 -15.98 0.95 -6.93
CA THR A 185 -15.66 1.09 -5.50
C THR A 185 -16.32 0.01 -4.65
N VAL A 186 -15.62 -0.42 -3.60
CA VAL A 186 -16.12 -1.28 -2.52
C VAL A 186 -15.83 -0.59 -1.19
N ILE A 187 -16.82 -0.58 -0.30
CA ILE A 187 -16.66 -0.11 1.07
C ILE A 187 -16.91 -1.28 2.01
N TYR A 188 -16.01 -1.46 2.97
CA TYR A 188 -16.22 -2.30 4.15
C TYR A 188 -16.20 -1.40 5.39
N ALA A 189 -17.16 -1.59 6.29
CA ALA A 189 -17.18 -0.86 7.55
C ALA A 189 -17.76 -1.74 8.66
N CYS A 190 -17.25 -1.56 9.87
CA CYS A 190 -17.79 -2.24 11.04
C CYS A 190 -17.73 -1.34 12.29
N SER A 191 -18.66 -1.54 13.20
CA SER A 191 -18.77 -0.78 14.45
C SER A 191 -19.52 -1.59 15.51
N SER A 192 -19.04 -1.56 16.75
CA SER A 192 -19.78 -2.11 17.91
C SER A 192 -20.46 -1.05 18.78
N ASP A 193 -20.20 0.24 18.54
CA ASP A 193 -20.61 1.35 19.39
C ASP A 193 -21.46 2.39 18.66
N HIS A 194 -21.07 2.76 17.44
CA HIS A 194 -21.61 3.88 16.67
C HIS A 194 -21.93 3.48 15.21
N PRO A 195 -22.81 2.48 14.96
CA PRO A 195 -23.16 2.07 13.60
C PRO A 195 -23.82 3.18 12.76
N ASP A 196 -24.50 4.14 13.41
CA ASP A 196 -25.08 5.30 12.74
C ASP A 196 -24.02 6.22 12.11
N GLU A 197 -22.80 6.25 12.68
CA GLU A 197 -21.70 7.06 12.12
C GLU A 197 -21.25 6.55 10.76
N ILE A 198 -21.32 5.23 10.53
CA ILE A 198 -21.07 4.62 9.21
C ILE A 198 -22.12 5.11 8.21
N GLN A 199 -23.40 5.10 8.59
CA GLN A 199 -24.48 5.57 7.72
C GLN A 199 -24.31 7.05 7.37
N ASP A 200 -23.99 7.90 8.34
CA ASP A 200 -23.76 9.33 8.11
C ASP A 200 -22.60 9.56 7.12
N ILE A 201 -21.53 8.77 7.21
CA ILE A 201 -20.42 8.83 6.25
C ILE A 201 -20.93 8.45 4.85
N LEU A 202 -21.62 7.32 4.73
CA LEU A 202 -22.14 6.84 3.44
C LEU A 202 -23.13 7.82 2.80
N VAL A 203 -23.97 8.49 3.59
CA VAL A 203 -24.85 9.58 3.12
C VAL A 203 -24.03 10.78 2.67
N SER A 204 -23.03 11.20 3.46
CA SER A 204 -22.18 12.36 3.10
C SER A 204 -21.37 12.14 1.81
N LEU A 205 -21.02 10.89 1.52
CA LEU A 205 -20.33 10.47 0.29
C LEU A 205 -21.28 10.19 -0.88
N GLY A 206 -22.60 10.25 -0.66
CA GLY A 206 -23.61 10.08 -1.69
C GLY A 206 -23.94 8.63 -2.07
N TYR A 207 -23.47 7.64 -1.30
CA TYR A 207 -23.82 6.23 -1.53
C TYR A 207 -25.25 5.90 -1.09
N LEU A 208 -25.69 6.54 0.00
CA LEU A 208 -27.02 6.37 0.57
C LEU A 208 -27.77 7.69 0.56
N THR A 209 -29.10 7.61 0.45
CA THR A 209 -29.97 8.76 0.70
C THR A 209 -30.26 8.87 2.20
N GLU A 210 -30.44 10.09 2.71
CA GLU A 210 -30.97 10.25 4.07
C GLU A 210 -32.25 9.44 4.21
N ASN A 211 -32.27 8.52 5.19
CA ASN A 211 -33.51 7.89 5.60
C ASN A 211 -34.40 9.00 6.16
N THR A 212 -35.32 9.49 5.34
CA THR A 212 -36.41 10.34 5.79
C THR A 212 -37.32 9.44 6.62
N ALA A 213 -36.96 9.26 7.89
CA ALA A 213 -37.82 8.61 8.86
C ALA A 213 -39.09 9.48 8.99
N GLY A 214 -40.19 8.96 8.46
CA GLY A 214 -41.55 9.45 8.72
C GLY A 214 -42.07 8.97 10.06
#